data_AF-A0AA40HSK0-F1
#
_entry.id   AF-A0AA40HSK0-F1
#
_cell.length_a   1.000
_cell.length_b   1.000
_cell.length_c   1.000
_cell.angle_alpha   90.00
_cell.angle_beta   90.00
_cell.angle_gamma   90.00
#
_symmetry.space_group_name_H-M   'P 1'
#
loop_
_entity.id
_entity.type
_entity.pdbx_description
1 polymer ?
#
loop_
_entity_poly.entity_id
_entity_poly.type
_entity_poly.pdbx_seq_one_letter_code
_entity_poly.pdbx_strand_id
1 'polypeptide(L)'
;MNGRGGNEGSLFSPSRKNQHVFLQTGAPFGCLFTQHLRSQEETRCENIAKAALLGENGKKRPEVSVLNIFSDQDYNRSVITIAASVDELNDAVLAACVEAFRSIDMEAQEGIHPCLGAVDLIPIYPLAGVGVEECGALARILAVTSSVKATRVRKF
;
A
#
# COMPACT_ATOMS: atom_id res chain seq x y z
N MET A 1 -50.22 0.85 10.15
CA MET A 1 -49.01 0.98 11.00
C MET A 1 -48.24 -0.33 10.90
N ASN A 2 -46.92 -0.25 10.65
CA ASN A 2 -45.92 -1.27 10.26
C ASN A 2 -45.40 -0.95 8.85
N GLY A 3 -44.11 -0.76 8.56
CA GLY A 3 -42.88 -0.72 9.35
C GLY A 3 -41.69 -0.33 8.46
N ARG A 4 -40.63 0.16 9.12
CA ARG A 4 -39.18 0.24 8.78
C ARG A 4 -38.78 -0.44 7.46
N GLY A 5 -38.07 0.20 6.54
CA GLY A 5 -36.66 0.64 6.59
C GLY A 5 -36.11 0.43 5.16
N GLY A 6 -35.26 1.25 4.56
CA GLY A 6 -34.03 1.86 5.07
C GLY A 6 -32.87 1.41 4.17
N ASN A 7 -32.11 2.39 3.68
CA ASN A 7 -30.78 2.31 3.05
C ASN A 7 -30.62 1.90 1.58
N GLU A 8 -30.76 2.92 0.74
CA GLU A 8 -29.73 3.30 -0.22
C GLU A 8 -28.36 3.51 0.49
N GLY A 9 -27.26 3.15 -0.18
CA GLY A 9 -25.93 3.66 0.15
C GLY A 9 -25.11 2.88 1.18
N SER A 10 -24.61 1.69 0.82
CA SER A 10 -23.41 1.13 1.44
C SER A 10 -22.22 1.23 0.48
N LEU A 11 -21.89 2.45 0.04
CA LEU A 11 -20.54 2.73 -0.44
C LEU A 11 -19.71 3.13 0.77
N PHE A 12 -18.96 2.16 1.28
CA PHE A 12 -17.62 2.36 1.84
C PHE A 12 -17.46 3.65 2.66
N SER A 13 -17.89 3.64 3.92
CA SER A 13 -17.53 4.72 4.85
C SER A 13 -16.07 4.54 5.26
N PRO A 14 -15.13 5.40 4.84
CA PRO A 14 -13.76 5.34 5.31
C PRO A 14 -13.80 5.68 6.80
N SER A 15 -13.22 4.82 7.64
CA SER A 15 -13.16 5.05 9.08
C SER A 15 -12.59 6.45 9.36
N ARG A 16 -13.28 7.27 10.15
CA ARG A 16 -12.96 8.70 10.42
C ARG A 16 -11.51 8.96 10.85
N LYS A 17 -10.80 7.93 11.30
CA LYS A 17 -9.38 7.98 11.64
C LYS A 17 -8.49 8.28 10.42
N ASN A 18 -8.83 7.75 9.24
CA ASN A 18 -8.04 8.01 8.01
C ASN A 18 -8.24 9.44 7.51
N GLN A 19 -9.43 10.02 7.70
CA GLN A 19 -9.74 11.40 7.32
C GLN A 19 -8.94 12.46 8.10
N HIS A 20 -8.57 12.18 9.34
CA HIS A 20 -7.79 13.12 10.16
C HIS A 20 -6.29 13.13 9.83
N VAL A 21 -5.74 12.03 9.31
CA VAL A 21 -4.33 11.98 8.89
C VAL A 21 -4.12 12.76 7.58
N PHE A 22 -5.17 12.89 6.75
CA PHE A 22 -5.13 13.57 5.44
C PHE A 22 -4.91 15.08 5.49
N LEU A 23 -5.17 15.76 6.61
CA LEU A 23 -5.02 17.21 6.73
C LEU A 23 -3.62 17.67 7.17
N GLN A 24 -2.73 16.75 7.56
CA GLN A 24 -1.44 17.10 8.16
C GLN A 24 -0.24 17.03 7.20
N THR A 25 -0.32 16.29 6.09
CA THR A 25 0.84 16.06 5.20
C THR A 25 0.87 16.97 3.97
N GLY A 26 -0.25 17.57 3.57
CA GLY A 26 -0.33 18.40 2.35
C GLY A 26 -0.11 17.62 1.03
N ALA A 27 -0.05 16.28 1.09
CA ALA A 27 0.23 15.43 -0.06
C ALA A 27 -1.02 15.23 -0.93
N PRO A 28 -0.93 15.41 -2.27
CA PRO A 28 -2.08 15.31 -3.17
C PRO A 28 -2.59 13.86 -3.40
N PHE A 29 -1.78 12.83 -3.12
CA PHE A 29 -2.12 11.42 -3.33
C PHE A 29 -1.91 10.52 -2.11
N GLY A 30 -2.71 9.45 -2.04
CA GLY A 30 -2.63 8.40 -1.04
C GLY A 30 -2.70 7.02 -1.71
N CYS A 31 -1.88 6.10 -1.27
CA CYS A 31 -1.87 4.71 -1.73
C CYS A 31 -1.98 3.77 -0.53
N LEU A 32 -2.85 2.77 -0.64
CA LEU A 32 -3.04 1.77 0.41
C LEU A 32 -2.37 0.45 0.01
N PHE A 33 -1.09 0.33 0.26
CA PHE A 33 -0.34 -0.85 -0.12
C PHE A 33 -0.71 -2.08 0.72
N THR A 34 -1.18 -3.16 0.09
CA THR A 34 -1.47 -4.41 0.79
C THR A 34 -0.42 -5.47 0.47
N GLN A 35 0.12 -6.11 1.51
CA GLN A 35 1.03 -7.25 1.40
C GLN A 35 0.53 -8.41 2.23
N HIS A 36 0.89 -9.62 1.81
CA HIS A 36 0.69 -10.79 2.64
C HIS A 36 2.00 -11.06 3.39
N LEU A 37 1.93 -11.05 4.71
CA LEU A 37 3.05 -11.30 5.60
C LEU A 37 2.62 -12.31 6.66
N ARG A 38 3.52 -13.22 7.01
CA ARG A 38 3.31 -14.07 8.18
C ARG A 38 3.19 -13.22 9.45
N SER A 39 2.18 -13.54 10.23
CA SER A 39 1.67 -12.97 11.49
C SER A 39 2.71 -12.61 12.56
N GLN A 40 3.96 -13.08 12.43
CA GLN A 40 4.99 -12.94 13.47
C GLN A 40 6.19 -12.06 13.10
N GLU A 41 6.21 -11.40 11.94
CA GLU A 41 7.37 -10.59 11.53
C GLU A 41 7.04 -9.11 11.36
N GLU A 42 6.67 -8.48 12.47
CA GLU A 42 6.46 -7.02 12.57
C GLU A 42 7.66 -6.22 12.02
N THR A 43 8.88 -6.73 12.24
CA THR A 43 10.13 -6.19 11.70
C THR A 43 10.16 -6.12 10.17
N ARG A 44 9.49 -7.02 9.45
CA ARG A 44 9.44 -6.99 7.99
C ARG A 44 8.52 -5.89 7.48
N CYS A 45 7.34 -5.72 8.08
CA CYS A 45 6.45 -4.60 7.75
C CYS A 45 7.15 -3.26 7.94
N GLU A 46 7.90 -3.12 9.03
CA GLU A 46 8.71 -1.93 9.26
C GLU A 46 9.79 -1.74 8.19
N ASN A 47 10.48 -2.79 7.77
CA ASN A 47 11.53 -2.69 6.75
C ASN A 47 10.94 -2.27 5.40
N ILE A 48 9.79 -2.82 5.03
CA ILE A 48 9.06 -2.43 3.83
C ILE A 48 8.60 -0.96 3.91
N ALA A 49 8.08 -0.53 5.06
CA ALA A 49 7.71 0.86 5.29
C ALA A 49 8.93 1.80 5.24
N LYS A 50 10.07 1.38 5.80
CA LYS A 50 11.34 2.11 5.71
C LYS A 50 11.83 2.20 4.27
N ALA A 51 11.69 1.14 3.47
CA ALA A 51 12.03 1.15 2.05
C ALA A 51 11.19 2.16 1.26
N ALA A 52 9.92 2.35 1.62
CA ALA A 52 9.11 3.42 1.03
C ALA A 52 9.61 4.83 1.38
N LEU A 53 10.09 5.02 2.62
CA LEU A 53 10.54 6.31 3.13
C LEU A 53 11.94 6.71 2.66
N LEU A 54 12.78 5.75 2.28
CA LEU A 54 14.18 5.98 1.95
C LEU A 54 14.43 5.87 0.44
N GLY A 55 15.20 6.80 -0.10
CA GLY A 55 15.74 6.70 -1.46
C GLY A 55 16.94 5.74 -1.53
N GLU A 56 17.40 5.41 -2.74
CA GLU A 56 18.55 4.50 -2.96
C GLU A 56 19.85 5.00 -2.30
N ASN A 57 19.94 6.31 -2.05
CA ASN A 57 21.05 6.95 -1.36
C ASN A 57 20.92 6.95 0.19
N GLY A 58 19.91 6.28 0.73
CA GLY A 58 19.61 6.23 2.16
C GLY A 58 19.02 7.52 2.74
N LYS A 59 18.70 8.53 1.90
CA LYS A 59 18.04 9.77 2.36
C LYS A 59 16.54 9.59 2.40
N LYS A 60 15.91 10.24 3.37
CA LYS A 60 14.45 10.27 3.49
C LYS A 60 13.84 11.04 2.30
N ARG A 61 12.78 10.48 1.71
CA ARG A 61 11.93 11.15 0.74
C ARG A 61 11.08 12.21 1.46
N PRO A 62 11.25 13.50 1.15
CA PRO A 62 10.64 14.57 1.93
C PRO A 62 9.12 14.60 1.80
N GLU A 63 8.56 14.16 0.67
CA GLU A 63 7.13 14.21 0.40
C GLU A 63 6.45 12.86 0.58
N VAL A 64 7.10 11.89 1.24
CA VAL A 64 6.54 10.57 1.51
C VAL A 64 6.31 10.38 3.01
N SER A 65 5.14 9.89 3.36
CA SER A 65 4.75 9.56 4.73
C SER A 65 4.06 8.21 4.80
N VAL A 66 4.46 7.37 5.75
CA VAL A 66 3.73 6.16 6.11
C VAL A 66 2.71 6.53 7.17
N LEU A 67 1.44 6.41 6.84
CA LEU A 67 0.33 6.86 7.68
C LEU A 67 -0.14 5.79 8.66
N ASN A 68 -0.07 4.52 8.25
CA ASN A 68 -0.53 3.40 9.06
C ASN A 68 0.14 2.11 8.61
N ILE A 69 0.42 1.22 9.56
CA ILE A 69 0.79 -0.18 9.32
C ILE A 69 -0.21 -0.99 10.13
N PHE A 70 -1.05 -1.76 9.45
CA PHE A 70 -2.01 -2.65 10.08
C PHE A 70 -1.65 -4.09 9.72
N SER A 71 -1.47 -4.95 10.72
CA SER A 71 -1.18 -6.36 10.51
C SER A 71 -2.27 -7.20 11.15
N ASP A 72 -2.76 -8.18 10.40
CA ASP A 72 -3.76 -9.13 10.85
C ASP A 72 -3.14 -10.52 10.93
N GLN A 73 -3.10 -11.06 12.14
CA GLN A 73 -2.46 -12.33 12.46
C GLN A 73 -3.24 -13.53 11.92
N ASP A 74 -4.57 -13.45 11.92
CA ASP A 74 -5.43 -14.57 11.50
C ASP A 74 -5.44 -14.71 9.98
N TYR A 75 -5.28 -13.59 9.28
CA TYR A 75 -5.27 -13.54 7.81
C TYR A 75 -3.87 -13.56 7.19
N ASN A 76 -2.80 -13.51 8.01
CA ASN A 76 -1.41 -13.40 7.56
C ASN A 76 -1.24 -12.30 6.47
N ARG A 77 -1.79 -11.12 6.78
CA ARG A 77 -1.87 -9.99 5.86
C ARG A 77 -1.55 -8.70 6.58
N SER A 78 -0.79 -7.84 5.91
CA SER A 78 -0.45 -6.51 6.39
C SER A 78 -0.80 -5.45 5.37
N VAL A 79 -1.26 -4.31 5.84
CA VAL A 79 -1.66 -3.16 5.04
C VAL A 79 -0.84 -1.96 5.49
N ILE A 80 -0.05 -1.44 4.56
CA ILE A 80 0.79 -0.25 4.75
C ILE A 80 0.13 0.89 3.98
N THR A 81 -0.25 1.94 4.68
CA THR A 81 -0.83 3.15 4.08
C THR A 81 0.27 4.18 3.86
N ILE A 82 0.46 4.61 2.63
CA ILE A 82 1.48 5.59 2.24
C ILE A 82 0.79 6.79 1.62
N ALA A 83 1.16 8.00 2.03
CA ALA A 83 0.78 9.23 1.35
C ALA A 83 2.04 9.88 0.74
N ALA A 84 1.93 10.33 -0.50
CA ALA A 84 3.03 10.97 -1.19
C ALA A 84 2.58 11.98 -2.25
N SER A 85 3.52 12.80 -2.74
CA SER A 85 3.33 13.57 -3.98
C SER A 85 3.24 12.67 -5.20
N VAL A 86 2.70 13.18 -6.32
CA VAL A 86 2.59 12.46 -7.60
C VAL A 86 3.93 11.84 -7.98
N ASP A 87 4.97 12.66 -7.85
CA ASP A 87 6.30 12.39 -8.37
C ASP A 87 7.02 11.34 -7.52
N GLU A 88 6.83 11.36 -6.19
CA GLU A 88 7.49 10.41 -5.29
C GLU A 88 6.68 9.12 -5.05
N LEU A 89 5.37 9.11 -5.31
CA LEU A 89 4.51 7.97 -4.98
C LEU A 89 4.95 6.69 -5.70
N ASN A 90 5.24 6.77 -7.00
CA ASN A 90 5.65 5.61 -7.79
C ASN A 90 6.93 4.99 -7.24
N ASP A 91 7.94 5.82 -6.96
CA ASP A 91 9.23 5.35 -6.46
C ASP A 91 9.15 4.77 -5.04
N ALA A 92 8.40 5.43 -4.16
CA ALA A 92 8.19 4.95 -2.79
C ALA A 92 7.48 3.60 -2.77
N VAL A 93 6.40 3.49 -3.55
CA VAL A 93 5.62 2.25 -3.65
C VAL A 93 6.44 1.14 -4.30
N LEU A 94 7.20 1.45 -5.36
CA LEU A 94 8.09 0.50 -6.01
C LEU A 94 9.19 -0.02 -5.07
N ALA A 95 9.79 0.86 -4.27
CA ALA A 95 10.79 0.46 -3.28
C ALA A 95 10.19 -0.50 -2.24
N ALA A 96 8.98 -0.21 -1.75
CA ALA A 96 8.24 -1.11 -0.88
C ALA A 96 7.94 -2.46 -1.54
N CYS A 97 7.53 -2.48 -2.82
CA CYS A 97 7.33 -3.72 -3.58
C CYS A 97 8.61 -4.55 -3.65
N VAL A 98 9.74 -3.92 -3.98
CA VAL A 98 11.02 -4.63 -4.14
C VAL A 98 11.46 -5.24 -2.82
N GLU A 99 11.33 -4.51 -1.71
CA GLU A 99 11.64 -5.03 -0.38
C GLU A 99 10.69 -6.18 0.00
N ALA A 100 9.40 -6.05 -0.32
CA ALA A 100 8.41 -7.11 -0.13
C ALA A 100 8.79 -8.39 -0.89
N PHE A 101 9.15 -8.28 -2.17
CA PHE A 101 9.55 -9.43 -2.98
C PHE A 101 10.87 -10.07 -2.52
N ARG A 102 11.78 -9.29 -1.90
CA ARG A 102 13.02 -9.83 -1.33
C ARG A 102 12.81 -10.53 0.00
N SER A 103 11.95 -9.95 0.83
CA SER A 103 11.78 -10.39 2.21
C SER A 103 10.68 -11.45 2.34
N ILE A 104 9.72 -11.52 1.40
CA ILE A 104 8.61 -12.49 1.41
C ILE A 104 8.89 -13.70 0.53
N ASP A 105 9.17 -14.81 1.19
CA ASP A 105 9.09 -16.14 0.63
C ASP A 105 7.63 -16.60 0.55
N MET A 106 7.18 -16.83 -0.68
CA MET A 106 5.82 -17.28 -0.98
C MET A 106 5.66 -18.81 -0.91
N GLU A 107 6.75 -19.58 -0.97
CA GLU A 107 6.68 -21.05 -0.87
C GLU A 107 6.35 -21.47 0.56
N ALA A 108 6.81 -20.68 1.54
CA ALA A 108 6.53 -20.86 2.95
C ALA A 108 5.27 -20.11 3.43
N GLN A 109 4.52 -19.45 2.53
CA GLN A 109 3.34 -18.68 2.93
C GLN A 109 2.17 -19.60 3.28
N GLU A 110 1.64 -19.43 4.49
CA GLU A 110 0.46 -20.13 5.00
C GLU A 110 -0.55 -19.09 5.45
N GLY A 111 -1.84 -19.27 5.16
CA GLY A 111 -2.87 -18.30 5.52
C GLY A 111 -4.23 -18.69 4.94
N ILE A 112 -5.30 -18.28 5.61
CA ILE A 112 -6.68 -18.63 5.25
C ILE A 112 -7.18 -17.76 4.08
N HIS A 113 -6.51 -16.62 3.83
CA HIS A 113 -6.85 -15.69 2.75
C HIS A 113 -6.15 -16.08 1.44
N PRO A 114 -6.88 -16.24 0.32
CA PRO A 114 -6.28 -16.43 -1.00
C PRO A 114 -5.33 -15.27 -1.33
N CYS A 115 -4.17 -15.59 -1.88
CA CYS A 115 -3.14 -14.61 -2.20
C CYS A 115 -2.53 -14.92 -3.56
N LEU A 116 -2.33 -13.89 -4.39
CA LEU A 116 -1.70 -14.03 -5.71
C LEU A 116 -0.17 -13.89 -5.67
N GLY A 117 0.39 -13.26 -4.63
CA GLY A 117 1.82 -12.99 -4.51
C GLY A 117 2.18 -12.18 -3.26
N ALA A 118 3.47 -11.97 -3.02
CA ALA A 118 3.98 -11.22 -1.85
C ALA A 118 3.30 -9.84 -1.69
N VAL A 119 3.01 -9.22 -2.83
CA VAL A 119 2.16 -8.05 -2.96
C VAL A 119 0.91 -8.47 -3.71
N ASP A 120 -0.26 -8.23 -3.12
CA ASP A 120 -1.54 -8.71 -3.68
C ASP A 120 -2.29 -7.59 -4.41
N LEU A 121 -2.49 -6.45 -3.75
CA LEU A 121 -3.21 -5.32 -4.32
C LEU A 121 -2.61 -3.97 -3.90
N ILE A 122 -2.56 -3.03 -4.85
CA ILE A 122 -2.05 -1.67 -4.66
C ILE A 122 -3.09 -0.68 -5.19
N PRO A 123 -4.09 -0.29 -4.39
CA PRO A 123 -5.07 0.72 -4.77
C PRO A 123 -4.53 2.12 -4.50
N ILE A 124 -4.67 2.97 -5.52
CA ILE A 124 -4.28 4.37 -5.48
C ILE A 124 -5.54 5.22 -5.39
N TYR A 125 -5.59 6.11 -4.40
CA TYR A 125 -6.72 6.99 -4.16
C TYR A 125 -6.30 8.46 -4.31
N PRO A 126 -7.09 9.31 -4.99
CA PRO A 126 -6.86 10.75 -5.00
C PRO A 126 -7.18 11.33 -3.63
N LEU A 127 -6.39 12.28 -3.13
CA LEU A 127 -6.65 12.95 -1.86
C LEU A 127 -7.12 14.39 -2.06
N ALA A 128 -6.27 15.23 -2.64
CA ALA A 128 -6.56 16.65 -2.83
C ALA A 128 -5.87 17.18 -4.09
N GLY A 129 -6.64 17.88 -4.93
CA GLY A 129 -6.11 18.54 -6.15
C GLY A 129 -5.78 17.58 -7.30
N VAL A 130 -6.39 16.39 -7.31
CA VAL A 130 -6.01 15.27 -8.18
C VAL A 130 -7.23 14.57 -8.76
N GLY A 131 -7.14 14.20 -10.04
CA GLY A 131 -8.17 13.42 -10.73
C GLY A 131 -7.96 11.90 -10.64
N VAL A 132 -9.06 11.15 -10.74
CA VAL A 132 -9.03 9.67 -10.83
C VAL A 132 -8.21 9.18 -12.04
N GLU A 133 -8.20 9.94 -13.13
CA GLU A 133 -7.42 9.63 -14.33
C GLU A 133 -5.91 9.58 -14.06
N GLU A 134 -5.41 10.48 -13.22
CA GLU A 134 -4.01 10.54 -12.82
C GLU A 134 -3.65 9.33 -11.94
N CYS A 135 -4.55 8.93 -11.03
CA CYS A 135 -4.41 7.68 -10.28
C CYS A 135 -4.34 6.46 -11.22
N GLY A 136 -5.19 6.42 -12.25
CA GLY A 136 -5.19 5.36 -13.25
C GLY A 136 -3.89 5.33 -14.07
N ALA A 137 -3.36 6.49 -14.43
CA ALA A 137 -2.06 6.60 -15.12
C ALA A 137 -0.91 6.09 -14.24
N LEU A 138 -0.86 6.53 -12.98
CA LEU A 138 0.13 6.08 -12.00
C LEU A 138 0.05 4.56 -11.77
N ALA A 139 -1.16 4.01 -11.64
CA ALA A 139 -1.36 2.57 -11.47
C ALA A 139 -0.78 1.77 -12.65
N ARG A 140 -0.97 2.23 -13.89
CA ARG A 140 -0.41 1.60 -15.10
C ARG A 140 1.12 1.67 -15.11
N ILE A 141 1.69 2.83 -14.78
CA ILE A 141 3.16 3.02 -14.72
C ILE A 141 3.76 2.10 -13.65
N LEU A 142 3.15 2.05 -12.47
CA LEU A 142 3.59 1.23 -11.36
C LEU A 142 3.52 -0.26 -11.72
N ALA A 143 2.46 -0.72 -12.37
CA ALA A 143 2.32 -2.12 -12.81
C ALA A 143 3.45 -2.53 -13.78
N VAL A 144 3.76 -1.70 -14.77
CA VAL A 144 4.86 -1.97 -15.72
C VAL A 144 6.21 -1.97 -14.99
N THR A 145 6.46 -0.97 -14.14
CA THR A 145 7.76 -0.79 -13.48
C THR A 145 8.03 -1.89 -12.45
N SER A 146 7.01 -2.26 -11.67
CA SER A 146 7.10 -3.34 -10.69
C SER A 146 7.32 -4.70 -11.35
N SER A 147 6.66 -4.99 -12.48
CA SER A 147 6.89 -6.22 -13.24
C SER A 147 8.35 -6.38 -13.69
N VAL A 148 8.97 -5.29 -14.17
CA VAL A 148 10.38 -5.30 -14.63
C VAL A 148 11.35 -5.53 -13.45
N LYS A 149 11.17 -4.82 -12.33
CA LYS A 149 12.06 -4.97 -11.17
C LYS A 149 11.84 -6.29 -10.43
N ALA A 150 10.60 -6.77 -10.28
CA ALA A 150 10.28 -8.04 -9.61
C ALA A 150 10.91 -9.24 -10.33
N THR A 151 10.91 -9.24 -11.68
CA THR A 151 11.56 -10.28 -12.49
C THR A 151 13.07 -10.36 -12.20
N ARG A 152 13.70 -9.24 -11.85
CA ARG A 152 15.15 -9.16 -11.57
C ARG A 152 15.51 -9.53 -10.13
N VAL A 153 14.53 -9.55 -9.22
CA VAL A 153 14.72 -9.93 -7.81
C VAL A 153 14.71 -11.46 -7.65
N ARG A 154 14.03 -12.21 -8.52
CA ARG A 154 14.17 -13.67 -8.59
C ARG A 154 15.56 -14.03 -9.12
N LYS A 155 16.51 -14.28 -8.22
CA LYS A 155 17.64 -15.16 -8.53
C LYS A 155 17.09 -16.58 -8.62
N PHE A 156 17.17 -17.17 -9.82
CA PHE A 156 17.07 -18.61 -10.01
C PHE A 156 18.25 -19.31 -9.31
#